data_AF-A0A0G0RWV0-F1
#
_entry.id   AF-A0A0G0RWV0-F1
#
_cell.length_a   1.000
_cell.length_b   1.000
_cell.length_c   1.000
_cell.angle_alpha   90.00
_cell.angle_beta   90.00
_cell.angle_gamma   90.00
#
_symmetry.space_group_name_H-M   'P 1'
#
loop_
_entity.id
_entity.type
_entity.pdbx_description
1 polymer ?
#
loop_
_entity_poly.entity_id
_entity_poly.type
_entity_poly.pdbx_seq_one_letter_code
_entity_poly.pdbx_strand_id
1 'polypeptide(L)'
;MLLTNSYKLLAGANESSEIQNPIFGPGLQGVYSSGPTGFLSTFIPNFIGLVFVIGVLVFFFMLIWGAVQWISSGGDKQALESARGRITSAVIGIVILLGAFAVINVVETFFGLNILTIDIGPLVIQ
;
A
#
# COMPACT_ATOMS: atom_id res chain seq x y z
N MET A 1 -27.40 46.66 23.85
CA MET A 1 -26.70 45.40 24.19
C MET A 1 -26.72 44.51 22.94
N LEU A 2 -25.90 44.82 21.93
CA LEU A 2 -25.98 44.23 20.57
C LEU A 2 -24.59 43.89 20.01
N LEU A 3 -23.73 43.20 20.76
CA LEU A 3 -22.36 42.89 20.30
C LEU A 3 -21.87 41.46 20.62
N THR A 4 -22.77 40.46 20.65
CA THR A 4 -22.39 39.06 20.96
C THR A 4 -22.55 38.08 19.79
N ASN A 5 -22.98 38.52 18.61
CA ASN A 5 -23.23 37.60 17.48
C ASN A 5 -22.13 37.60 16.40
N SER A 6 -21.03 38.33 16.57
CA SER A 6 -19.96 38.41 15.55
C SER A 6 -18.85 37.36 15.74
N TYR A 7 -18.73 36.70 16.90
CA TYR A 7 -17.66 35.73 17.13
C TYR A 7 -18.03 34.29 16.73
N LYS A 8 -19.31 34.01 16.45
CA LYS A 8 -19.75 32.68 16.00
C LYS A 8 -19.44 32.37 14.53
N LEU A 9 -18.81 33.32 13.83
CA LEU A 9 -18.30 33.16 12.48
C LEU A 9 -16.81 32.75 12.48
N LEU A 10 -16.19 32.68 13.67
CA LEU A 10 -14.81 32.20 13.87
C LEU A 10 -14.74 30.96 14.76
N ALA A 11 -15.87 30.52 15.34
CA ALA A 11 -15.96 29.35 16.21
C ALA A 11 -17.00 28.37 15.64
N GLY A 12 -16.56 27.58 14.65
CA GLY A 12 -17.20 26.32 14.33
C GLY A 12 -17.14 25.44 15.57
N ALA A 13 -18.27 25.31 16.25
CA ALA A 13 -18.44 24.45 17.41
C ALA A 13 -18.41 22.98 16.96
N ASN A 14 -17.20 22.43 16.85
CA ASN A 14 -16.92 21.02 17.05
C ASN A 14 -15.44 20.91 17.48
N GLU A 15 -15.15 20.42 18.68
CA GLU A 15 -13.79 20.14 19.16
C GLU A 15 -13.10 18.97 18.42
N SER A 16 -13.48 18.73 17.17
CA SER A 16 -12.84 17.78 16.25
C SER A 16 -12.87 18.25 14.79
N SER A 17 -13.14 19.53 14.52
CA SER A 17 -12.99 20.08 13.17
C SER A 17 -11.56 20.56 12.93
N GLU A 18 -10.68 19.64 12.52
CA GLU A 18 -9.51 20.05 11.73
C GLU A 18 -9.98 20.94 10.58
N ILE A 19 -9.20 21.98 10.30
CA ILE A 19 -9.44 22.91 9.18
C ILE A 19 -9.29 22.11 7.89
N GLN A 20 -10.38 21.48 7.44
CA GLN A 20 -10.45 20.72 6.21
C GLN A 20 -10.63 21.71 5.05
N ASN A 21 -9.53 22.04 4.39
CA ASN A 21 -9.55 22.84 3.17
C ASN A 21 -10.10 21.95 2.03
N PRO A 22 -11.28 22.28 1.47
CA PRO A 22 -12.00 21.43 0.51
C PRO A 22 -11.29 21.29 -0.85
N ILE A 23 -10.19 22.03 -1.10
CA ILE A 23 -9.37 21.85 -2.30
C ILE A 23 -8.42 20.64 -2.20
N PHE A 24 -8.15 20.15 -0.99
CA PHE A 24 -7.40 18.93 -0.79
C PHE A 24 -8.37 17.77 -0.90
N GLY A 25 -8.31 17.06 -2.03
CA GLY A 25 -9.19 15.92 -2.27
C GLY A 25 -9.10 14.84 -1.18
N PRO A 26 -10.04 13.88 -1.16
CA PRO A 26 -10.20 12.91 -0.07
C PRO A 26 -8.91 12.16 0.33
N GLY A 27 -8.05 11.87 -0.65
CA GLY A 27 -6.77 11.19 -0.42
C GLY A 27 -5.70 12.03 0.28
N LEU A 28 -5.85 13.35 0.30
CA LEU A 28 -4.97 14.27 1.01
C LEU A 28 -5.58 14.73 2.34
N GLN A 29 -6.91 14.85 2.39
CA GLN A 29 -7.62 15.31 3.60
C GLN A 29 -7.49 14.32 4.77
N GLY A 30 -7.53 12.99 4.52
CA GLY A 30 -7.27 11.98 5.56
C GLY A 30 -5.83 11.98 6.09
N VAL A 31 -4.88 12.49 5.32
CA VAL A 31 -3.45 12.58 5.69
C VAL A 31 -3.18 13.76 6.61
N TYR A 32 -3.91 14.87 6.43
CA TYR A 32 -3.77 16.06 7.28
C TYR A 32 -4.70 16.04 8.50
N SER A 33 -5.80 15.27 8.44
CA SER A 33 -6.87 15.27 9.45
C SER A 33 -6.74 14.18 10.54
N SER A 34 -5.52 13.69 10.81
CA SER A 34 -5.35 12.51 11.69
C SER A 34 -4.05 12.53 12.52
N GLY A 35 -3.31 13.64 12.53
CA GLY A 35 -1.97 13.68 13.12
C GLY A 35 -0.99 12.67 12.50
N PRO A 36 0.20 12.46 13.11
CA PRO A 36 1.25 11.59 12.57
C PRO A 36 0.83 10.12 12.34
N THR A 37 -0.16 9.64 13.09
CA THR A 37 -0.65 8.25 13.03
C THR A 37 -1.51 7.98 11.80
N GLY A 38 -2.30 8.94 11.31
CA GLY A 38 -3.08 8.74 10.08
C GLY A 38 -2.28 8.82 8.79
N PHE A 39 -1.14 9.53 8.79
CA PHE A 39 -0.18 9.45 7.68
C PHE A 39 0.33 8.01 7.52
N LEU A 40 0.78 7.36 8.60
CA LEU A 40 1.25 5.97 8.55
C LEU A 40 0.13 5.01 8.14
N SER A 41 -1.08 5.21 8.68
CA SER A 41 -2.24 4.35 8.45
C SER A 41 -2.73 4.38 7.00
N THR A 42 -2.52 5.50 6.28
CA THR A 42 -2.90 5.63 4.86
C THR A 42 -1.73 5.33 3.91
N PHE A 43 -0.51 5.72 4.29
CA PHE A 43 0.67 5.60 3.45
C PHE A 43 1.13 4.15 3.29
N ILE A 44 1.20 3.39 4.39
CA ILE A 44 1.69 2.00 4.38
C ILE A 44 0.87 1.09 3.45
N PRO A 45 -0.48 1.00 3.58
CA PRO A 45 -1.27 0.12 2.71
C PRO A 45 -1.22 0.54 1.24
N ASN A 46 -1.26 1.84 0.94
CA ASN A 46 -1.11 2.33 -0.43
C ASN A 46 0.26 2.00 -1.01
N PHE A 47 1.32 2.12 -0.21
CA PHE A 47 2.67 1.78 -0.63
C PHE A 47 2.81 0.28 -0.91
N ILE A 48 2.30 -0.58 -0.01
CA ILE A 48 2.29 -2.04 -0.21
C ILE A 48 1.51 -2.40 -1.48
N GLY A 49 0.31 -1.82 -1.65
CA GLY A 49 -0.50 -2.04 -2.85
C GLY A 49 0.22 -1.63 -4.14
N LEU A 50 0.89 -0.46 -4.14
CA LEU A 50 1.68 0.02 -5.28
C LEU A 50 2.83 -0.93 -5.60
N VAL A 51 3.58 -1.39 -4.59
CA VAL A 51 4.68 -2.34 -4.77
C VAL A 51 4.18 -3.67 -5.34
N PHE A 52 3.01 -4.15 -4.90
CA PHE A 52 2.40 -5.36 -5.46
C PHE A 52 2.08 -5.20 -6.96
N VAL A 53 1.46 -4.09 -7.35
CA VAL A 53 1.14 -3.81 -8.76
C VAL A 53 2.41 -3.76 -9.60
N ILE A 54 3.43 -3.02 -9.15
CA ILE A 54 4.71 -2.91 -9.84
C ILE A 54 5.40 -4.28 -9.91
N GLY A 55 5.38 -5.05 -8.82
CA GLY A 55 6.00 -6.38 -8.73
C GLY A 55 5.40 -7.36 -9.74
N VAL A 56 4.07 -7.41 -9.85
CA VAL A 56 3.39 -8.26 -10.84
C VAL A 56 3.69 -7.80 -12.27
N LEU A 57 3.75 -6.49 -12.50
CA LEU A 57 4.06 -5.93 -13.81
C LEU A 57 5.49 -6.29 -14.25
N VAL A 58 6.48 -6.12 -13.36
CA VAL A 58 7.88 -6.52 -13.62
C VAL A 58 7.99 -8.02 -13.85
N PHE A 59 7.31 -8.84 -13.05
CA PHE A 59 7.27 -10.29 -13.24
C PHE A 59 6.78 -10.66 -14.64
N PHE A 60 5.69 -10.04 -15.11
CA PHE A 60 5.13 -10.29 -16.43
C PHE A 60 6.13 -9.95 -17.55
N PHE A 61 6.78 -8.79 -17.49
CA PHE A 61 7.80 -8.39 -18.47
C PHE A 61 9.01 -9.33 -18.45
N MET A 62 9.48 -9.72 -17.27
CA MET A 62 10.64 -10.61 -17.12
C MET A 62 10.34 -12.02 -17.67
N LEU A 63 9.11 -12.51 -17.48
CA LEU A 63 8.66 -13.79 -18.02
C LEU A 63 8.65 -13.76 -19.55
N ILE A 64 8.06 -12.72 -20.16
CA ILE A 64 8.05 -12.57 -21.61
C ILE A 64 9.47 -12.53 -22.16
N TRP A 65 10.36 -11.74 -21.56
CA TRP A 65 11.76 -11.66 -22.01
C TRP A 65 12.50 -12.98 -21.88
N GLY A 66 12.29 -13.71 -20.78
CA GLY A 66 12.85 -15.03 -20.56
C GLY A 66 12.33 -16.06 -21.57
N ALA A 67 11.03 -16.02 -21.88
CA ALA A 67 10.40 -16.91 -22.86
C ALA A 67 10.88 -16.65 -24.29
N VAL A 68 10.98 -15.38 -24.70
CA VAL A 68 11.53 -15.00 -26.02
C VAL A 68 12.97 -15.48 -26.15
N GLN A 69 13.79 -15.25 -25.10
CA GLN A 69 15.17 -15.71 -25.10
C GLN A 69 15.28 -17.24 -25.14
N TRP A 70 14.38 -17.97 -24.47
CA TRP A 70 14.38 -19.42 -24.52
C TRP A 70 14.10 -19.95 -25.94
N ILE A 71 13.12 -19.37 -26.62
CA ILE A 71 12.76 -19.73 -28.00
C ILE A 71 13.88 -19.35 -28.97
N SER A 72 14.50 -18.18 -28.80
CA SER A 72 15.57 -17.70 -29.68
C SER A 72 16.91 -18.42 -29.48
N SER A 73 17.08 -19.17 -28.38
CA SER A 73 18.35 -19.83 -28.04
C SER A 73 18.70 -20.99 -28.98
N GLY A 74 17.74 -21.53 -29.73
CA GLY A 74 17.99 -22.35 -30.94
C GLY A 74 18.87 -23.61 -30.80
N GLY A 75 19.26 -24.02 -29.59
CA GLY A 75 20.18 -25.14 -29.34
C GLY A 75 21.52 -24.75 -28.71
N ASP A 76 21.84 -23.46 -28.56
CA ASP A 76 22.98 -23.02 -27.77
C ASP A 76 22.69 -23.23 -26.26
N LYS A 77 23.54 -24.04 -25.63
CA LYS A 77 23.41 -24.38 -24.20
C LYS A 77 23.57 -23.15 -23.31
N GLN A 78 24.43 -22.20 -23.67
CA GLN A 78 24.70 -21.04 -22.84
C GLN A 78 23.52 -20.07 -22.82
N ALA A 79 22.95 -19.78 -23.99
CA ALA A 79 21.75 -18.97 -24.12
C ALA A 79 20.53 -19.63 -23.42
N LEU A 80 20.38 -20.96 -23.56
CA LEU A 80 19.32 -21.71 -22.92
C LEU A 80 19.40 -21.65 -21.39
N GLU A 81 20.59 -21.84 -20.82
CA GLU A 81 20.81 -21.76 -19.37
C GLU A 81 20.49 -20.36 -18.84
N SER A 82 20.91 -19.33 -19.57
CA SER A 82 20.62 -17.94 -19.23
C SER A 82 19.11 -17.62 -19.27
N ALA A 83 18.40 -18.16 -20.26
CA ALA A 83 16.94 -18.01 -20.37
C ALA A 83 16.21 -18.68 -19.20
N ARG A 84 16.63 -19.90 -18.84
CA ARG A 84 16.10 -20.63 -17.68
C ARG A 84 16.35 -19.87 -16.38
N GLY A 85 17.56 -19.33 -16.19
CA GLY A 85 17.88 -18.48 -15.03
C GLY A 85 16.97 -17.26 -14.91
N ARG A 86 16.66 -16.60 -16.03
CA ARG A 86 15.69 -15.48 -16.07
C ARG A 86 14.27 -15.92 -15.71
N ILE A 87 13.81 -17.06 -16.22
CA ILE A 87 12.47 -17.57 -15.87
C ILE A 87 12.41 -17.94 -14.38
N THR A 88 13.42 -18.63 -13.86
CA THR A 88 13.47 -19.03 -12.45
C THR A 88 13.49 -17.81 -11.52
N SER A 89 14.28 -16.79 -11.83
CA SER A 89 14.30 -15.55 -11.05
C SER A 89 12.96 -14.80 -11.09
N ALA A 90 12.27 -14.79 -12.24
CA ALA A 90 10.90 -14.27 -12.32
C ALA A 90 9.95 -15.07 -11.42
N VAL A 91 9.98 -16.41 -11.48
CA VAL A 91 9.14 -17.27 -10.63
C VAL A 91 9.41 -17.05 -9.14
N ILE A 92 10.68 -16.90 -8.74
CA ILE A 92 11.02 -16.58 -7.35
C ILE A 92 10.40 -15.23 -6.93
N GLY A 93 10.42 -14.23 -7.82
CA GLY A 93 9.80 -12.93 -7.56
C GLY A 93 8.29 -13.04 -7.23
N ILE A 94 7.53 -13.79 -8.03
CA ILE A 94 6.09 -13.97 -7.76
C ILE A 94 5.84 -14.82 -6.50
N VAL A 95 6.68 -15.83 -6.24
CA VAL A 95 6.58 -16.64 -5.02
C VAL A 95 6.78 -15.77 -3.77
N ILE A 96 7.72 -14.84 -3.81
CA ILE A 96 7.94 -13.90 -2.70
C ILE A 96 6.73 -12.98 -2.50
N LEU A 97 6.14 -12.44 -3.59
CA LEU A 97 4.93 -11.62 -3.50
C LEU A 97 3.76 -12.39 -2.88
N LEU A 98 3.52 -13.62 -3.33
CA LEU A 98 2.49 -14.49 -2.77
C LEU A 98 2.79 -14.85 -1.30
N GLY A 99 4.05 -15.10 -0.97
CA GLY A 99 4.48 -15.36 0.41
C GLY A 99 4.25 -14.17 1.33
N ALA A 100 4.57 -12.95 0.88
CA ALA A 100 4.29 -11.73 1.62
C ALA A 100 2.79 -11.55 1.88
N PHE A 101 1.96 -11.77 0.85
CA PHE A 101 0.51 -11.74 1.00
C PHE A 101 0.02 -12.78 2.01
N ALA A 102 0.51 -14.02 1.93
CA ALA A 102 0.14 -15.07 2.86
C ALA A 102 0.51 -14.72 4.31
N VAL A 103 1.70 -14.16 4.55
CA VAL A 103 2.12 -13.70 5.87
C VAL A 103 1.20 -12.61 6.40
N ILE A 104 0.86 -11.61 5.57
CA ILE A 104 -0.08 -10.53 5.97
C ILE A 104 -1.41 -11.13 6.43
N ASN A 105 -2.02 -12.02 5.64
CA ASN A 105 -3.30 -12.65 5.99
C ASN A 105 -3.23 -13.46 7.29
N VAL A 106 -2.12 -14.18 7.52
CA VAL A 106 -1.91 -14.93 8.76
C VAL A 106 -1.83 -13.98 9.94
N VAL A 107 -1.07 -12.88 9.84
CA VAL A 107 -0.95 -11.89 10.92
C VAL A 107 -2.29 -11.20 11.18
N GLU A 108 -3.04 -10.82 10.14
CA GLU A 108 -4.38 -10.23 10.28
C GLU A 108 -5.33 -11.17 11.04
N THR A 109 -5.32 -12.45 10.69
CA THR A 109 -6.16 -13.48 11.34
C THR A 109 -5.74 -13.72 12.79
N PHE A 110 -4.44 -13.72 13.09
CA PHE A 110 -3.92 -13.98 14.44
C PHE A 110 -4.13 -12.81 15.41
N PHE A 111 -3.93 -11.57 14.94
CA PHE A 111 -4.06 -10.38 15.78
C PHE A 111 -5.47 -9.80 15.77
N GLY A 112 -6.34 -10.21 14.83
CA GLY A 112 -7.69 -9.66 14.69
C GLY A 112 -7.70 -8.18 14.27
N LEU A 113 -6.58 -7.70 13.74
CA LEU A 113 -6.38 -6.32 13.31
C LEU A 113 -6.20 -6.28 11.79
N ASN A 114 -6.81 -5.30 11.13
CA ASN A 114 -6.52 -5.01 9.73
C ASN A 114 -5.24 -4.17 9.66
N ILE A 115 -4.11 -4.80 9.39
CA ILE A 115 -2.79 -4.13 9.37
C ILE A 115 -2.73 -3.11 8.23
N LEU A 116 -3.52 -3.35 7.18
CA LEU A 116 -3.70 -2.45 6.05
C LEU A 116 -4.58 -1.24 6.37
N THR A 117 -5.31 -1.24 7.48
CA THR A 117 -6.08 -0.08 7.94
C THR A 117 -5.97 -0.08 9.45
N ILE A 118 -4.85 0.43 9.97
CA ILE A 118 -4.52 0.37 11.39
C ILE A 118 -5.64 1.01 12.21
N ASP A 119 -6.54 0.17 12.71
CA ASP A 119 -7.61 0.51 13.63
C ASP A 119 -7.22 -0.04 14.98
N ILE A 120 -6.48 0.77 15.73
CA ILE A 120 -6.22 0.50 17.13
C ILE A 120 -7.52 0.76 17.89
N GLY A 121 -8.32 -0.28 18.03
CA GLY A 121 -9.55 -0.26 18.83
C GLY A 121 -9.32 0.36 20.22
N PRO A 122 -10.36 0.88 20.87
CA PRO A 122 -10.23 1.64 22.10
C PRO A 122 -9.51 0.79 23.15
N LEU A 123 -8.31 1.23 23.52
CA LEU A 123 -7.52 0.61 24.58
C LEU A 123 -8.34 0.67 25.87
N VAL A 124 -8.93 -0.47 26.27
CA VAL A 124 -9.49 -0.63 27.61
C VAL A 124 -8.31 -0.91 28.54
N ILE A 125 -7.76 0.15 29.11
CA ILE A 125 -6.96 0.05 30.34
C ILE A 125 -7.92 0.19 31.52
N GLN A 126 -8.01 -0.88 32.32
CA GLN A 126 -8.71 -0.89 33.62
C GLN A 126 -7.96 -0.05 34.64
#